data_AF-A0A3Q7GFC9-F1
#
_entry.id   AF-A0A3Q7GFC9-F1
#
_cell.length_a   1.000
_cell.length_b   1.000
_cell.length_c   1.000
_cell.angle_alpha   90.00
_cell.angle_beta   90.00
_cell.angle_gamma   90.00
#
_symmetry.space_group_name_H-M   'P 1'
#
loop_
_entity.id
_entity.type
_entity.pdbx_description
1 polymer ?
#
loop_
_entity_poly.entity_id
_entity_poly.type
_entity_poly.pdbx_seq_one_letter_code
_entity_poly.pdbx_strand_id
1 'polypeptide(L)'
;MGEGILPHKRLYRKTNFRRNEKDIYSRIVTIEYDPNRNAYICLIHYGDGEKRYILHPRGSIIGDTIVSGTEVPIKMGNALPLSAV
;
A
#
# COMPACT_ATOMS: atom_id res chain seq x y z
N MET A 1 22.89 -15.27 34.24
CA MET A 1 21.58 -14.60 34.23
C MET A 1 21.71 -13.46 33.24
N GLY A 2 21.37 -13.69 31.97
CA GLY A 2 21.57 -12.70 30.91
C GLY A 2 20.36 -11.79 30.81
N GLU A 3 20.58 -10.48 30.87
CA GLU A 3 19.53 -9.50 30.63
C GLU A 3 19.02 -9.65 29.19
N GLY A 4 17.77 -10.09 29.04
CA GLY A 4 17.12 -10.18 27.73
C GLY A 4 16.83 -8.78 27.21
N ILE A 5 17.38 -8.44 26.04
CA ILE A 5 17.04 -7.22 25.30
C ILE A 5 15.53 -7.21 25.06
N LEU A 6 14.82 -6.26 25.67
CA LEU A 6 13.39 -6.09 25.45
C LEU A 6 13.14 -5.75 23.97
N PRO A 7 12.13 -6.35 23.33
CA PRO A 7 11.83 -6.06 21.94
C PRO A 7 11.51 -4.57 21.74
N HIS A 8 12.11 -3.95 20.72
CA HIS A 8 11.88 -2.54 20.40
C HIS A 8 10.39 -2.29 20.12
N LYS A 9 9.80 -1.30 20.78
CA LYS A 9 8.39 -0.91 20.62
C LYS A 9 8.10 -0.52 19.16
N ARG A 10 7.04 -1.07 18.56
CA ARG A 10 6.65 -0.80 17.18
C ARG A 10 5.27 -0.14 17.13
N LEU A 11 5.15 0.95 16.38
CA LEU A 11 3.85 1.58 16.10
C LEU A 11 3.23 0.91 14.88
N TYR A 12 1.95 0.57 14.97
CA TYR A 12 1.24 -0.11 13.89
C TYR A 12 0.75 0.87 12.82
N ARG A 13 1.08 0.60 11.55
CA ARG A 13 0.58 1.36 10.40
C ARG A 13 -0.64 0.68 9.79
N LYS A 14 -1.81 1.33 9.92
CA LYS A 14 -3.07 0.84 9.36
C LYS A 14 -3.00 0.81 7.83
N THR A 15 -2.87 -0.39 7.27
CA THR A 15 -2.74 -0.61 5.83
C THR A 15 -4.07 -1.06 5.24
N ASN A 16 -4.42 -0.52 4.07
CA ASN A 16 -5.60 -0.88 3.31
C ASN A 16 -5.34 -2.12 2.45
N PHE A 17 -5.49 -3.30 3.05
CA PHE A 17 -5.37 -4.58 2.33
C PHE A 17 -6.58 -4.88 1.45
N ARG A 18 -7.75 -4.32 1.77
CA ARG A 18 -9.00 -4.64 1.07
C ARG A 18 -9.17 -3.91 -0.26
N ARG A 19 -8.54 -2.74 -0.43
CA ARG A 19 -8.58 -1.97 -1.69
C ARG A 19 -10.03 -1.64 -2.11
N ASN A 20 -10.83 -1.20 -1.14
CA ASN A 20 -12.28 -0.98 -1.30
C ASN A 20 -12.65 0.24 -2.16
N GLU A 21 -11.73 1.20 -2.30
CA GLU A 21 -11.93 2.43 -3.06
C GLU A 21 -11.75 2.10 -4.54
N LYS A 22 -12.88 1.76 -5.16
CA LYS A 22 -12.97 1.36 -6.55
C LYS A 22 -13.12 2.58 -7.45
N ASP A 23 -12.49 2.51 -8.62
CA ASP A 23 -12.58 3.47 -9.72
C ASP A 23 -12.14 4.90 -9.37
N ILE A 24 -11.41 5.05 -8.25
CA ILE A 24 -10.78 6.30 -7.83
C ILE A 24 -9.27 6.17 -8.04
N TYR A 25 -8.74 7.01 -8.91
CA TYR A 25 -7.31 7.10 -9.15
C TYR A 25 -6.58 7.65 -7.92
N SER A 26 -5.43 7.05 -7.63
CA SER A 26 -4.57 7.44 -6.52
C SER A 26 -3.13 7.55 -6.98
N ARG A 27 -2.35 8.46 -6.37
CA ARG A 27 -0.93 8.67 -6.68
C ARG A 27 -0.04 8.21 -5.53
N ILE A 28 1.03 7.49 -5.82
CA ILE A 28 2.07 7.16 -4.84
C ILE A 28 2.80 8.43 -4.42
N VAL A 29 2.82 8.72 -3.13
CA VAL A 29 3.46 9.92 -2.57
C VAL A 29 4.74 9.60 -1.83
N THR A 30 4.75 8.53 -1.04
CA THR A 30 5.95 8.07 -0.32
C THR A 30 6.07 6.55 -0.38
N ILE A 31 7.30 6.06 -0.23
CA ILE A 31 7.60 4.64 -0.01
C ILE A 31 8.36 4.56 1.32
N GLU A 32 7.89 3.73 2.23
CA GLU A 32 8.35 3.70 3.62
C GLU A 32 8.62 2.28 4.10
N TYR A 33 9.63 2.14 4.94
CA TYR A 33 9.86 0.92 5.71
C TYR A 33 8.83 0.81 6.85
N ASP A 34 8.21 -0.36 7.01
CA ASP A 34 7.33 -0.66 8.13
C ASP A 34 7.93 -1.73 9.05
N PRO A 35 8.33 -1.40 10.30
CA PRO A 35 8.94 -2.37 11.21
C PRO A 35 8.02 -3.54 11.58
N ASN A 36 6.72 -3.48 11.26
CA ASN A 36 5.78 -4.57 11.52
C ASN A 36 5.70 -5.61 10.40
N ARG A 37 6.44 -5.45 9.29
CA ARG A 37 6.46 -6.40 8.18
C ARG A 37 7.76 -6.32 7.38
N ASN A 38 8.03 -7.31 6.53
CA ASN A 38 9.23 -7.31 5.69
C ASN A 38 9.07 -6.45 4.43
N ALA A 39 7.84 -6.31 3.92
CA ALA A 39 7.55 -5.53 2.72
C ALA A 39 7.50 -4.02 3.01
N TYR A 40 7.97 -3.22 2.05
CA TYR A 40 7.73 -1.78 2.07
C TYR A 40 6.24 -1.49 1.91
N ILE A 41 5.82 -0.36 2.44
CA ILE A 41 4.49 0.21 2.20
C ILE A 41 4.65 1.50 1.40
N CYS A 42 3.59 1.93 0.73
CA CYS A 42 3.55 3.26 0.17
C CYS A 42 2.30 4.01 0.62
N LEU A 43 2.46 5.31 0.84
CA LEU A 43 1.34 6.23 1.05
C LEU A 43 0.79 6.62 -0.33
N ILE A 44 -0.51 6.40 -0.52
CA ILE A 44 -1.23 6.84 -1.71
C ILE A 44 -2.20 7.95 -1.33
N HIS A 45 -2.34 8.94 -2.22
CA HIS A 45 -3.37 9.96 -2.15
C HIS A 45 -4.40 9.69 -3.24
N TYR A 46 -5.65 9.48 -2.84
CA TYR A 46 -6.78 9.37 -3.76
C TYR A 46 -7.19 10.75 -4.29
N GLY A 47 -7.83 10.77 -5.46
CA GLY A 47 -8.34 12.00 -6.06
C GLY A 47 -9.40 12.73 -5.23
N ASP A 48 -10.05 12.04 -4.29
CA ASP A 48 -11.01 12.59 -3.33
C ASP A 48 -10.36 13.23 -2.09
N GLY A 49 -9.02 13.17 -1.98
CA GLY A 49 -8.25 13.69 -0.86
C GLY A 49 -7.98 12.67 0.26
N GLU A 50 -8.53 11.46 0.20
CA GLU A 50 -8.20 10.41 1.16
C GLU A 50 -6.74 9.94 1.03
N LYS A 51 -6.14 9.57 2.16
CA LYS A 51 -4.78 9.05 2.23
C LYS A 51 -4.77 7.67 2.84
N ARG A 52 -4.12 6.71 2.19
CA ARG A 52 -4.04 5.33 2.68
C ARG A 52 -2.66 4.73 2.47
N TYR A 53 -2.25 3.87 3.39
CA TYR A 53 -1.11 2.99 3.15
C TYR A 53 -1.55 1.74 2.41
N ILE A 54 -0.78 1.31 1.42
CA ILE A 54 -0.89 0.00 0.78
C ILE A 54 0.48 -0.70 0.80
N LEU A 55 0.50 -1.99 0.48
CA LEU A 55 1.78 -2.66 0.21
C LEU A 55 2.42 -2.06 -1.04
N HIS A 56 3.71 -1.79 -0.97
CA HIS A 56 4.46 -1.25 -2.09
C HIS A 56 4.57 -2.30 -3.22
N PRO A 57 3.98 -2.05 -4.41
CA PRO A 57 4.14 -2.94 -5.55
C PRO A 57 5.57 -2.87 -6.07
N ARG A 58 6.23 -4.02 -6.22
CA ARG A 58 7.60 -4.10 -6.73
C ARG A 58 7.69 -3.46 -8.10
N GLY A 59 8.54 -2.44 -8.25
CA GLY A 59 8.81 -1.76 -9.52
C GLY A 59 8.03 -0.46 -9.71
N SER A 60 7.04 -0.18 -8.86
CA SER A 60 6.38 1.13 -8.83
C SER A 60 7.29 2.21 -8.25
N ILE A 61 7.09 3.46 -8.63
CA ILE A 61 7.86 4.61 -8.16
C ILE A 61 6.96 5.70 -7.60
N ILE A 62 7.55 6.64 -6.86
CA ILE A 62 6.83 7.84 -6.40
C ILE A 62 6.29 8.57 -7.63
N GLY A 63 5.01 8.92 -7.56
CA GLY A 63 4.29 9.56 -8.64
C GLY A 63 3.52 8.62 -9.58
N ASP A 64 3.72 7.31 -9.48
CA ASP A 64 2.87 6.37 -10.21
C ASP A 64 1.41 6.46 -9.78
N THR A 65 0.53 6.27 -10.76
CA THR A 65 -0.91 6.22 -10.56
C THR A 65 -1.37 4.78 -10.40
N ILE A 66 -2.20 4.54 -9.39
CA ILE A 66 -2.79 3.26 -9.02
C ILE A 66 -4.31 3.41 -8.95
N VAL A 67 -5.04 2.40 -9.42
CA VAL A 67 -6.50 2.31 -9.32
C VAL A 67 -6.93 0.88 -8.94
N SER A 68 -8.07 0.75 -8.27
CA SER A 68 -8.69 -0.56 -8.03
C SER A 68 -10.04 -0.58 -8.72
N GLY A 69 -10.46 -1.69 -9.32
CA GLY A 69 -11.74 -1.74 -10.03
C GLY A 69 -11.91 -3.01 -10.84
N THR A 70 -13.10 -3.23 -11.37
CA THR A 70 -13.40 -4.39 -12.23
C THR A 70 -12.89 -4.21 -13.66
N GLU A 71 -12.87 -2.97 -14.16
CA GLU A 71 -12.55 -2.64 -15.56
C GLU A 71 -11.31 -1.74 -15.66
N VAL A 72 -10.37 -1.87 -14.71
CA VAL A 72 -9.15 -1.08 -14.71
C VAL A 72 -8.04 -1.78 -15.52
N PRO A 73 -7.03 -1.05 -16.02
CA PRO A 73 -5.93 -1.69 -16.75
C PRO A 73 -5.15 -2.68 -15.88
N ILE A 74 -4.75 -3.82 -16.45
CA ILE A 74 -3.79 -4.75 -15.82
C ILE A 74 -2.41 -4.08 -15.85
N LYS A 75 -2.13 -3.33 -14.79
CA LYS A 75 -0.86 -2.63 -14.57
C LYS A 75 -0.40 -2.87 -13.15
N MET A 76 0.91 -2.88 -12.96
CA MET A 76 1.54 -2.93 -11.65
C MET A 76 0.92 -1.95 -10.65
N GLY A 77 0.52 -2.46 -9.49
CA GLY A 77 -0.12 -1.71 -8.42
C GLY A 77 -1.64 -1.62 -8.51
N ASN A 78 -2.24 -1.86 -9.68
CA ASN A 78 -3.70 -1.92 -9.79
C ASN A 78 -4.24 -3.18 -9.14
N ALA A 79 -5.46 -3.09 -8.61
CA ALA A 79 -6.14 -4.22 -7.97
C ALA A 79 -7.45 -4.52 -8.71
N LEU A 80 -7.57 -5.76 -9.18
CA LEU A 80 -8.73 -6.29 -9.90
C LEU A 80 -9.26 -7.55 -9.20
N PRO A 81 -10.54 -7.90 -9.39
CA PRO A 81 -11.04 -9.23 -9.05
C PRO A 81 -10.27 -10.30 -9.83
N LEU A 82 -10.10 -11.49 -9.24
CA LEU A 82 -9.42 -12.62 -9.89
C LEU A 82 -10.07 -13.07 -11.21
N SER A 83 -11.37 -12.81 -11.39
CA SER A 83 -12.08 -13.12 -12.64
C SER A 83 -11.74 -12.19 -13.81
N ALA A 84 -11.04 -11.09 -13.56
CA ALA A 84 -10.70 -10.04 -14.53
C ALA A 84 -9.19 -9.90 -14.76
N VAL A 85 -8.40 -10.87 -14.29
CA VAL A 85 -6.93 -10.95 -14.47
C VAL A 85 -6.60 -12.01 -15.51
#